data_AF-A0A2M7UCL0-F1
#
_entry.id   AF-A0A2M7UCL0-F1
#
_cell.length_a   1.000
_cell.length_b   1.000
_cell.length_c   1.000
_cell.angle_alpha   90.00
_cell.angle_beta   90.00
_cell.angle_gamma   90.00
#
_symmetry.space_group_name_H-M   'P 1'
#
loop_
_entity.id
_entity.type
_entity.pdbx_description
1 polymer ?
#
loop_
_entity_poly.entity_id
_entity_poly.type
_entity_poly.pdbx_seq_one_letter_code
_entity_poly.pdbx_strand_id
1 'polypeptide(L)'
;DANQKEKAAEAMKISAQDLLDMGIADRIIQEPSGGAHRNYDEAAATIKNVLLEEIKRLKIIPETELVHSRIEKLSRIGTWEE
;
A
#
# COMPACT_ATOMS: atom_id res chain seq x y z
N ASP A 1 -11.73 -26.50 -6.56
CA ASP A 1 -11.03 -26.88 -7.79
C ASP A 1 -9.81 -25.97 -7.94
N ALA A 2 -8.60 -26.50 -8.15
CA ALA A 2 -7.38 -25.69 -8.18
C ALA A 2 -7.35 -24.71 -9.38
N ASN A 3 -8.12 -25.00 -10.43
CA ASN A 3 -8.23 -24.18 -11.65
C ASN A 3 -9.04 -22.88 -11.48
N GLN A 4 -9.73 -22.67 -10.36
CA GLN A 4 -10.45 -21.41 -10.11
C GLN A 4 -9.67 -20.44 -9.22
N LYS A 5 -8.47 -20.81 -8.75
CA LYS A 5 -7.66 -19.98 -7.85
C LYS A 5 -7.24 -18.65 -8.48
N GLU A 6 -6.78 -18.67 -9.73
CA GLU A 6 -6.35 -17.47 -10.44
C GLU A 6 -7.53 -16.51 -10.66
N LYS A 7 -8.66 -17.03 -11.13
CA LYS A 7 -9.90 -16.26 -11.31
C LYS A 7 -10.41 -15.66 -10.01
N ALA A 8 -10.28 -16.39 -8.90
CA ALA A 8 -10.66 -15.88 -7.58
C ALA A 8 -9.72 -14.76 -7.13
N ALA A 9 -8.40 -14.92 -7.30
CA ALA A 9 -7.43 -13.88 -6.94
C ALA A 9 -7.62 -12.59 -7.75
N GLU A 10 -7.87 -12.73 -9.05
CA GLU A 10 -8.17 -11.61 -9.95
C GLU A 10 -9.49 -10.92 -9.57
N ALA A 11 -10.53 -11.68 -9.26
CA ALA A 11 -11.81 -11.13 -8.81
C ALA A 11 -11.71 -10.41 -7.45
N MET A 12 -10.84 -10.89 -6.56
CA MET A 12 -10.61 -10.29 -5.24
C MET A 12 -9.74 -9.04 -5.29
N LYS A 13 -9.08 -8.75 -6.42
CA LYS A 13 -8.25 -7.54 -6.60
C LYS A 13 -7.22 -7.33 -5.48
N ILE A 14 -6.47 -8.39 -5.17
CA ILE A 14 -5.52 -8.40 -4.05
C ILE A 14 -4.10 -7.96 -4.44
N SER A 15 -3.88 -7.51 -5.67
CA SER A 15 -2.55 -7.07 -6.11
C SER A 15 -2.18 -5.71 -5.52
N ALA A 16 -0.88 -5.42 -5.45
CA ALA A 16 -0.41 -4.11 -4.98
C ALA A 16 -0.95 -2.95 -5.84
N GLN A 17 -1.12 -3.17 -7.14
CA GLN A 17 -1.68 -2.18 -8.06
C GLN A 17 -3.15 -1.95 -7.78
N ASP A 18 -3.94 -3.01 -7.59
CA ASP A 18 -5.36 -2.88 -7.26
C ASP A 18 -5.57 -2.09 -5.97
N LEU A 19 -4.78 -2.40 -4.92
CA LEU A 19 -4.89 -1.72 -3.63
C LEU A 19 -4.49 -0.24 -3.72
N LEU A 20 -3.55 0.11 -4.61
CA LEU A 20 -3.18 1.49 -4.88
C LEU A 20 -4.31 2.21 -5.62
N ASP A 21 -4.88 1.58 -6.65
CA ASP A 21 -5.97 2.14 -7.46
C ASP A 21 -7.26 2.33 -6.65
N MET A 22 -7.50 1.45 -5.65
CA MET A 22 -8.59 1.57 -4.69
C MET A 22 -8.34 2.61 -3.59
N GLY A 23 -7.16 3.24 -3.55
CA GLY A 23 -6.78 4.21 -2.52
C GLY A 23 -6.57 3.61 -1.13
N ILE A 24 -6.44 2.29 -1.03
CA ILE A 24 -6.16 1.58 0.22
C ILE A 24 -4.66 1.72 0.55
N ALA A 25 -3.80 1.44 -0.43
CA ALA A 25 -2.36 1.65 -0.34
C ALA A 25 -1.98 3.05 -0.84
N ASP A 26 -0.94 3.66 -0.27
CA ASP A 26 -0.46 4.98 -0.69
C ASP A 26 0.71 4.91 -1.68
N ARG A 27 1.47 3.82 -1.64
CA ARG A 27 2.70 3.66 -2.43
C ARG A 27 3.03 2.18 -2.62
N ILE A 28 3.54 1.85 -3.80
CA ILE A 28 4.12 0.54 -4.10
C ILE A 28 5.64 0.66 -3.98
N ILE A 29 6.25 -0.23 -3.19
CA ILE A 29 7.70 -0.34 -3.06
C ILE A 29 8.17 -1.41 -4.04
N GLN A 30 9.07 -1.05 -4.95
CA GLN A 30 9.60 -1.98 -5.93
C GLN A 30 10.53 -2.99 -5.25
N GLU A 31 10.41 -4.26 -5.64
CA GLU A 31 11.30 -5.31 -5.16
C GLU A 31 12.63 -5.31 -5.92
N PRO A 32 13.71 -5.78 -5.29
CA PRO A 32 14.98 -6.08 -5.96
C PRO A 32 14.80 -7.02 -7.15
N SER A 33 15.78 -7.01 -8.06
CA SER A 33 15.78 -7.91 -9.22
C SER A 33 15.68 -9.39 -8.79
N GLY A 34 14.61 -10.06 -9.23
CA GLY A 34 14.31 -11.45 -8.88
C GLY A 34 13.56 -11.65 -7.56
N GLY A 35 13.16 -10.58 -6.89
CA GLY A 35 12.26 -10.58 -5.74
C GLY A 35 12.95 -10.33 -4.40
N ALA A 36 12.19 -9.87 -3.41
CA ALA A 36 12.71 -9.48 -2.10
C ALA A 36 13.42 -10.62 -1.35
N HIS A 37 13.02 -11.86 -1.60
CA HIS A 37 13.63 -13.06 -1.02
C HIS A 37 15.04 -13.38 -1.55
N ARG A 38 15.44 -12.78 -2.68
CA ARG A 38 16.78 -13.00 -3.26
C ARG A 38 17.81 -12.00 -2.76
N ASN A 39 17.37 -10.79 -2.39
CA ASN A 39 18.24 -9.75 -1.86
C ASN A 39 17.56 -8.99 -0.72
N TYR A 40 17.64 -9.56 0.47
CA TYR A 40 17.04 -8.98 1.68
C TYR A 40 17.63 -7.61 2.03
N ASP A 41 18.94 -7.42 1.81
CA ASP A 41 19.63 -6.18 2.15
C ASP A 41 19.15 -5.02 1.27
N GLU A 42 19.00 -5.25 -0.04
CA GLU A 42 18.48 -4.25 -0.97
C GLU A 42 16.99 -3.96 -0.72
N ALA A 43 16.19 -4.99 -0.45
CA ALA A 43 14.79 -4.81 -0.07
C ALA A 43 14.66 -3.96 1.21
N ALA A 44 15.43 -4.29 2.25
CA ALA A 44 15.44 -3.57 3.51
C ALA A 44 15.92 -2.12 3.35
N ALA A 45 16.95 -1.89 2.53
CA ALA A 45 17.44 -0.54 2.23
C ALA A 45 16.37 0.30 1.52
N THR A 46 15.68 -0.30 0.54
CA THR A 46 14.59 0.37 -0.19
C THR A 46 13.44 0.72 0.75
N ILE A 47 12.99 -0.24 1.57
CA ILE A 47 11.94 -0.01 2.58
C ILE A 47 12.35 1.10 3.55
N LYS A 48 13.59 1.07 4.07
CA LYS A 48 14.10 2.09 4.98
C LYS A 48 14.04 3.49 4.38
N ASN A 49 14.47 3.64 3.12
CA ASN A 49 14.45 4.93 2.45
C ASN A 49 13.03 5.46 2.30
N VAL A 50 12.10 4.61 1.86
CA VAL A 50 10.67 4.96 1.75
C VAL A 50 10.12 5.38 3.11
N LEU A 51 10.31 4.58 4.17
CA LEU A 51 9.80 4.91 5.50
C LEU A 51 10.35 6.26 6.02
N LEU A 52 11.62 6.55 5.79
CA LEU A 52 12.22 7.83 6.20
C LEU A 52 11.62 9.02 5.43
N GLU A 53 11.32 8.86 4.15
CA GLU A 53 10.62 9.87 3.34
C GLU A 53 9.19 10.09 3.87
N GLU A 54 8.43 9.02 4.09
CA GLU A 54 7.06 9.08 4.60
C GLU A 54 7.00 9.75 5.97
N ILE A 55 7.89 9.36 6.90
CA ILE A 55 7.95 9.95 8.24
C ILE A 55 8.31 11.44 8.17
N LYS A 56 9.26 11.83 7.32
CA LYS A 56 9.62 13.24 7.14
C LYS A 56 8.43 14.04 6.61
N ARG A 57 7.68 13.50 5.65
CA ARG A 57 6.48 14.14 5.09
C ARG A 57 5.36 14.25 6.12
N LEU A 58 5.14 13.25 6.95
CA LEU A 58 4.08 13.28 7.97
C LEU A 58 4.45 14.19 9.15
N LYS A 59 5.73 14.30 9.49
CA LYS A 59 6.20 15.13 10.62
C LYS A 59 5.99 16.64 10.45
N ILE A 60 5.85 17.12 9.21
CA ILE A 60 5.59 18.54 8.94
C ILE A 60 4.11 18.91 9.03
N ILE A 61 3.22 17.91 9.12
CA ILE A 61 1.76 18.11 9.20
C ILE A 61 1.37 18.25 10.67
N PRO A 62 0.55 19.26 11.04
CA PRO A 62 0.00 19.38 12.39
C PRO A 62 -0.75 18.13 12.84
N GLU A 63 -0.68 17.80 14.13
CA GLU A 63 -1.31 16.59 14.68
C GLU A 63 -2.83 16.54 14.42
N THR A 64 -3.51 17.68 14.51
CA THR A 64 -4.95 17.80 14.24
C THR A 64 -5.28 17.46 12.79
N GLU A 65 -4.46 17.93 11.85
CA GLU A 65 -4.61 17.64 10.42
C GLU A 65 -4.26 16.17 10.10
N LEU A 66 -3.27 15.59 10.77
CA LEU A 66 -2.93 14.17 10.62
C LEU A 66 -4.09 13.25 11.04
N VAL A 67 -4.76 13.57 12.16
CA VAL A 67 -5.93 12.82 12.61
C VAL A 67 -7.08 12.98 11.63
N HIS A 68 -7.36 14.20 11.18
CA HIS A 68 -8.41 14.46 10.19
C HIS A 68 -8.17 13.69 8.88
N SER A 69 -6.95 13.77 8.35
CA SER A 69 -6.54 13.08 7.11
C SER A 69 -6.66 11.57 7.23
N ARG A 70 -6.36 11.00 8.41
CA ARG A 70 -6.53 9.57 8.67
C ARG A 70 -8.00 9.15 8.65
N ILE A 71 -8.87 9.93 9.30
CA ILE A 71 -10.31 9.66 9.31
C ILE A 71 -10.85 9.74 7.89
N GLU A 72 -10.53 10.81 7.16
CA GLU A 72 -10.97 11.00 5.78
C GLU A 72 -10.52 9.84 4.88
N LYS A 73 -9.24 9.44 4.97
CA LYS A 73 -8.72 8.29 4.21
C LYS A 73 -9.55 7.03 4.48
N LEU A 74 -9.81 6.70 5.74
CA LEU A 74 -10.55 5.50 6.11
C LEU A 74 -12.01 5.57 5.71
N SER A 75 -12.65 6.73 5.82
CA SER A 75 -14.05 6.93 5.42
C SER A 75 -14.30 6.82 3.92
N ARG A 76 -13.27 7.09 3.09
CA ARG A 76 -13.34 6.91 1.63
C ARG A 76 -13.19 5.45 1.20
N ILE A 77 -12.75 4.56 2.09
CA ILE A 77 -12.58 3.14 1.77
C ILE A 77 -13.95 2.45 1.88
N GLY A 78 -14.43 1.96 0.75
CA GLY A 78 -15.73 1.30 0.63
C GLY A 78 -16.69 2.11 -0.23
N THR A 79 -17.49 1.41 -1.02
CA THR A 79 -18.57 2.00 -1.82
C THR A 79 -19.87 1.29 -1.45
N TRP A 80 -20.93 2.05 -1.30
CA TRP A 80 -22.28 1.54 -1.08
C TRP A 80 -23.26 2.36 -1.93
N GLU A 81 -24.26 1.68 -2.47
CA GLU A 81 -25.42 2.32 -3.09
C GLU A 81 -26.55 2.32 -2.05
N GLU A 82 -27.26 3.45 -1.91
CA GLU A 82 -28.49 3.55 -1.11
C GLU A 82 -29.71 2.94 -1.82
#